data_AF-A0A7N2N654-F1
#
_entry.id   AF-A0A7N2N654-F1
#
_cell.length_a   1.000
_cell.length_b   1.000
_cell.length_c   1.000
_cell.angle_alpha   90.00
_cell.angle_beta   90.00
_cell.angle_gamma   90.00
#
_symmetry.space_group_name_H-M   'P 1'
#
loop_
_entity.id
_entity.type
_entity.pdbx_description
1 polymer ?
#
loop_
_entity_poly.entity_id
_entity_poly.type
_entity_poly.pdbx_seq_one_letter_code
_entity_poly.pdbx_strand_id
1 'polypeptide(L)'
;MSGQDAPINPTGDPYQLLQIVRNPDGTITRALNIPETPPTSDPSLSISVLSKDIPINQSNNTWVRIYLPREALDNSSHLKLPLIVYCHGGGFVLYSAASSHVHDHCVRLANELRVIIASVEYHLTPEHRLPAAYDDAVEALYRIKTTQDDWLTKYADFSNCFITGMSAGGNIAYQAGLRVAAEADHLGPLNIRGLILQQPFFGGTQRSESELRLVTDPTLPLCVSDLLWELSLPIGVDRDHEYCNPTVGGGSKLLEKIRLLGWKVLVTGCDGDLLFDRQVELVKLLEEHGVHVVGHFSVGGCHGVDFHDSSRGKAFLEQVKNFILI
;
A
#
# COMPACT_ATOMS: atom_id res chain seq x y z
N MET A 1 -21.36 -18.51 -15.94
CA MET A 1 -22.52 -17.60 -15.94
C MET A 1 -21.99 -16.22 -15.60
N SER A 2 -21.92 -15.37 -16.61
CA SER A 2 -21.38 -14.01 -16.54
C SER A 2 -22.30 -13.12 -15.70
N GLY A 3 -21.88 -12.75 -14.50
CA GLY A 3 -22.47 -11.62 -13.79
C GLY A 3 -22.10 -10.35 -14.53
N GLN A 4 -23.05 -9.77 -15.25
CA GLN A 4 -22.93 -8.40 -15.73
C GLN A 4 -23.13 -7.50 -14.51
N ASP A 5 -22.04 -6.91 -14.02
CA ASP A 5 -22.12 -5.82 -13.07
C ASP A 5 -22.88 -4.66 -13.71
N ALA A 6 -23.93 -4.20 -13.03
CA ALA A 6 -24.71 -3.05 -13.47
C ALA A 6 -23.80 -1.82 -13.56
N PRO A 7 -23.98 -0.94 -14.56
CA PRO A 7 -23.17 0.26 -14.69
C PRO A 7 -23.35 1.14 -13.45
N ILE A 8 -22.24 1.33 -12.72
CA ILE A 8 -22.14 2.22 -11.58
C ILE A 8 -22.53 3.61 -12.07
N ASN A 9 -23.60 4.19 -11.52
CA ASN A 9 -24.03 5.54 -11.85
C ASN A 9 -23.00 6.53 -11.27
N PRO A 10 -22.17 7.18 -12.10
CA PRO A 10 -20.97 7.85 -11.60
C PRO A 10 -21.25 9.25 -11.02
N THR A 11 -22.52 9.62 -10.88
CA THR A 11 -23.03 10.75 -10.08
C THR A 11 -23.71 10.29 -8.79
N GLY A 12 -23.45 9.05 -8.35
CA GLY A 12 -24.07 8.43 -7.19
C GLY A 12 -23.58 8.96 -5.85
N ASP A 13 -24.39 8.73 -4.81
CA ASP A 13 -24.01 8.97 -3.42
C ASP A 13 -22.74 8.15 -3.08
N PRO A 14 -21.63 8.79 -2.66
CA PRO A 14 -20.37 8.09 -2.41
C PRO A 14 -20.47 7.02 -1.32
N TYR A 15 -21.41 7.14 -0.38
CA TYR A 15 -21.69 6.09 0.60
C TYR A 15 -22.23 4.81 -0.06
N GLN A 16 -23.15 4.96 -1.02
CA GLN A 16 -23.71 3.83 -1.77
C GLN A 16 -22.67 3.17 -2.67
N LEU A 17 -21.82 3.97 -3.32
CA LEU A 17 -20.75 3.49 -4.20
C LEU A 17 -19.72 2.64 -3.44
N LEU A 18 -19.40 3.03 -2.21
CA LEU A 18 -18.53 2.28 -1.31
C LEU A 18 -19.24 1.17 -0.52
N GLN A 19 -20.58 1.07 -0.62
CA GLN A 19 -21.41 0.19 0.19
C GLN A 19 -21.14 0.34 1.70
N ILE A 20 -21.04 1.59 2.15
CA ILE A 20 -20.95 1.98 3.56
C ILE A 20 -22.17 2.83 3.94
N VAL A 21 -22.58 2.78 5.20
CA VAL A 21 -23.73 3.54 5.70
C VAL A 21 -23.24 4.47 6.80
N ARG A 22 -23.56 5.77 6.70
CA ARG A 22 -23.32 6.72 7.79
C ARG A 22 -24.32 6.51 8.92
N ASN A 23 -23.83 6.25 10.13
CA ASN A 23 -24.66 6.10 11.31
C ASN A 23 -24.99 7.47 11.93
N PRO A 24 -26.11 7.61 12.67
CA PRO A 24 -26.50 8.88 13.30
C PRO A 24 -25.49 9.43 14.34
N ASP A 25 -24.66 8.56 14.91
CA ASP A 25 -23.61 8.92 15.87
C ASP A 25 -22.29 9.38 15.20
N GLY A 26 -22.25 9.42 13.87
CA GLY A 26 -21.08 9.82 13.08
C GLY A 26 -20.12 8.68 12.73
N THR A 27 -20.37 7.46 13.22
CA THR A 27 -19.63 6.25 12.78
C THR A 27 -20.13 5.77 11.41
N ILE A 28 -19.49 4.73 10.87
CA ILE A 28 -19.96 4.07 9.64
C ILE A 28 -20.22 2.59 9.88
N THR A 29 -21.13 2.02 9.11
CA THR A 29 -21.33 0.58 8.98
C THR A 29 -20.84 0.15 7.61
N ARG A 30 -19.92 -0.83 7.55
CA ARG A 30 -19.43 -1.42 6.30
C ARG A 30 -20.37 -2.55 5.88
N ALA A 31 -21.15 -2.34 4.82
CA ALA A 31 -22.12 -3.33 4.31
C ALA A 31 -21.54 -4.19 3.18
N LEU A 32 -20.42 -3.77 2.58
CA LEU A 32 -19.69 -4.53 1.59
C LEU A 32 -19.22 -5.87 2.17
N ASN A 33 -19.69 -6.98 1.61
CA ASN A 33 -19.17 -8.30 1.94
C ASN A 33 -17.86 -8.54 1.19
N ILE A 34 -16.74 -8.39 1.88
CA ILE A 34 -15.40 -8.59 1.32
C ILE A 34 -14.98 -10.03 1.63
N PRO A 35 -14.77 -10.89 0.62
CA PRO A 35 -14.29 -12.25 0.87
C PRO A 35 -12.88 -12.20 1.46
N GLU A 36 -12.63 -13.07 2.44
CA GLU A 36 -11.32 -13.24 3.05
C GLU A 36 -10.77 -14.65 2.76
N THR A 37 -9.46 -14.73 2.55
CA THR A 37 -8.75 -16.00 2.37
C THR A 37 -8.01 -16.33 3.66
N PRO A 38 -8.21 -17.52 4.27
CA PRO A 38 -7.44 -17.92 5.45
C PRO A 38 -5.97 -18.17 5.11
N PRO A 39 -5.05 -18.01 6.07
CA PRO A 39 -3.65 -18.31 5.81
C PRO A 39 -3.42 -19.83 5.68
N THR A 40 -2.48 -20.24 4.83
CA THR A 40 -2.15 -21.66 4.64
C THR A 40 -0.65 -21.92 4.83
N SER A 41 -0.28 -22.52 5.97
CA SER A 41 1.11 -22.76 6.34
C SER A 41 1.59 -24.20 6.15
N ASP A 42 0.71 -25.11 5.72
CA ASP A 42 1.04 -26.54 5.56
C ASP A 42 1.92 -26.77 4.32
N PRO A 43 3.20 -27.16 4.50
CA PRO A 43 4.10 -27.40 3.38
C PRO A 43 3.74 -28.66 2.57
N SER A 44 2.86 -29.53 3.04
CA SER A 44 2.44 -30.73 2.29
C SER A 44 1.47 -30.42 1.15
N LEU A 45 0.80 -29.27 1.18
CA LEU A 45 -0.14 -28.85 0.14
C LEU A 45 0.57 -28.39 -1.13
N SER A 46 0.00 -28.65 -2.30
CA SER A 46 0.55 -28.25 -3.61
C SER A 46 0.21 -26.79 -3.95
N ILE A 47 0.67 -25.84 -3.12
CA ILE A 47 0.48 -24.38 -3.30
C ILE A 47 1.82 -23.66 -3.49
N SER A 48 1.88 -22.63 -4.34
CA SER A 48 3.12 -21.93 -4.68
C SER A 48 3.69 -21.07 -3.55
N VAL A 49 2.83 -20.55 -2.69
CA VAL A 49 3.20 -19.64 -1.59
C VAL A 49 2.49 -20.08 -0.33
N LEU A 50 3.24 -20.22 0.75
CA LEU A 50 2.69 -20.47 2.09
C LEU A 50 2.40 -19.13 2.76
N SER A 51 1.40 -19.09 3.63
CA SER A 51 1.10 -17.89 4.42
C SER A 51 0.75 -18.20 5.87
N LYS A 52 1.05 -17.26 6.77
CA LYS A 52 0.66 -17.33 8.19
C LYS A 52 0.49 -15.93 8.77
N ASP A 53 -0.31 -15.83 9.82
CA ASP A 53 -0.59 -14.58 10.51
C ASP A 53 0.21 -14.54 11.80
N ILE A 54 0.91 -13.42 12.05
CA ILE A 54 1.60 -13.19 13.31
C ILE A 54 1.10 -11.88 13.96
N PRO A 55 0.83 -11.87 15.27
CA PRO A 55 0.41 -10.65 15.95
C PRO A 55 1.55 -9.63 16.00
N ILE A 56 1.23 -8.37 15.73
CA ILE A 56 2.13 -7.22 15.91
C ILE A 56 1.86 -6.60 17.28
N ASN A 57 0.58 -6.33 17.56
CA ASN A 57 0.12 -5.78 18.82
C ASN A 57 -1.26 -6.34 19.16
N GLN A 58 -1.31 -7.15 20.22
CA GLN A 58 -2.55 -7.82 20.64
C GLN A 58 -3.59 -6.84 21.21
N SER A 59 -3.19 -5.75 21.87
CA SER A 59 -4.16 -4.78 22.40
C SER A 59 -4.87 -4.00 21.29
N ASN A 60 -4.18 -3.85 20.16
CA ASN A 60 -4.64 -3.09 19.00
C ASN A 60 -5.24 -4.00 17.91
N ASN A 61 -5.24 -5.32 18.12
CA ASN A 61 -5.67 -6.31 17.14
C ASN A 61 -4.99 -6.16 15.75
N THR A 62 -3.78 -5.61 15.71
CA THR A 62 -2.98 -5.47 14.48
C THR A 62 -2.05 -6.66 14.34
N TRP A 63 -1.90 -7.15 13.12
CA TRP A 63 -1.12 -8.33 12.79
C TRP A 63 -0.48 -8.18 11.40
N VAL A 64 0.42 -9.08 11.03
CA VAL A 64 0.92 -9.17 9.65
C VAL A 64 0.71 -10.56 9.10
N ARG A 65 0.33 -10.64 7.82
CA ARG A 65 0.39 -11.87 7.05
C ARG A 65 1.76 -12.02 6.42
N ILE A 66 2.49 -13.06 6.77
CA ILE A 66 3.74 -13.40 6.10
C ILE A 66 3.42 -14.33 4.93
N TYR A 67 3.99 -14.05 3.76
CA TYR A 67 3.96 -14.90 2.57
C TYR A 67 5.37 -15.39 2.25
N LEU A 68 5.53 -16.72 2.19
CA LEU A 68 6.79 -17.40 1.92
C LEU A 68 6.66 -18.21 0.62
N PRO A 69 7.36 -17.84 -0.46
CA PRO A 69 7.35 -18.64 -1.68
C PRO A 69 7.94 -20.03 -1.41
N ARG A 70 7.28 -21.08 -1.90
CA ARG A 70 7.65 -22.48 -1.65
C ARG A 70 9.09 -22.78 -2.05
N GLU A 71 9.56 -22.19 -3.15
CA GLU A 71 10.93 -22.35 -3.64
C GLU A 71 11.99 -22.03 -2.55
N ALA A 72 11.66 -21.19 -1.56
CA ALA A 72 12.55 -20.88 -0.44
C ALA A 72 12.76 -22.07 0.51
N LEU A 73 11.79 -22.99 0.63
CA LEU A 73 11.89 -24.18 1.48
C LEU A 73 12.86 -25.23 0.90
N ASP A 74 12.89 -25.34 -0.43
CA ASP A 74 13.71 -26.32 -1.15
C ASP A 74 15.14 -25.80 -1.40
N ASN A 75 15.43 -24.56 -1.00
CA ASN A 75 16.67 -23.89 -1.33
C ASN A 75 17.86 -24.40 -0.50
N SER A 76 18.64 -25.32 -1.08
CA SER A 76 19.87 -25.87 -0.51
C SER A 76 21.00 -24.84 -0.30
N SER A 77 20.90 -23.66 -0.93
CA SER A 77 21.92 -22.60 -0.81
C SER A 77 21.79 -21.76 0.46
N HIS A 78 20.72 -21.93 1.25
CA HIS A 78 20.39 -21.08 2.41
C HIS A 78 20.34 -19.57 2.12
N LEU A 79 20.21 -19.17 0.84
CA LEU A 79 20.08 -17.78 0.44
C LEU A 79 18.72 -17.24 0.91
N LYS A 80 18.77 -16.18 1.71
CA LYS A 80 17.59 -15.45 2.17
C LYS A 80 17.06 -14.54 1.05
N LEU A 81 15.74 -14.34 1.04
CA LEU A 81 15.03 -13.55 0.04
C LEU A 81 14.82 -12.12 0.53
N PRO A 82 14.80 -11.11 -0.35
CA PRO A 82 14.43 -9.75 0.02
C PRO A 82 13.07 -9.73 0.73
N LEU A 83 12.93 -8.81 1.68
CA LEU A 83 11.69 -8.61 2.43
C LEU A 83 10.95 -7.40 1.87
N ILE A 84 9.65 -7.54 1.68
CA ILE A 84 8.77 -6.42 1.33
C ILE A 84 7.67 -6.32 2.40
N VAL A 85 7.57 -5.17 3.05
CA VAL A 85 6.45 -4.85 3.95
C VAL A 85 5.37 -4.14 3.14
N TYR A 86 4.19 -4.75 3.04
CA TYR A 86 3.11 -4.32 2.15
C TYR A 86 1.93 -3.74 2.94
N CYS A 87 1.42 -2.58 2.53
CA CYS A 87 0.17 -2.01 3.04
C CYS A 87 -0.90 -2.05 1.94
N HIS A 88 -2.08 -2.59 2.27
CA HIS A 88 -3.19 -2.71 1.31
C HIS A 88 -3.87 -1.37 1.00
N GLY A 89 -4.66 -1.35 -0.09
CA GLY A 89 -5.48 -0.19 -0.47
C GLY A 89 -6.82 -0.15 0.26
N GLY A 90 -7.81 0.54 -0.33
CA GLY A 90 -9.16 0.65 0.25
C GLY A 90 -9.48 2.01 0.89
N GLY A 91 -8.74 3.05 0.50
CA GLY A 91 -9.03 4.42 0.93
C GLY A 91 -8.93 4.64 2.44
N PHE A 92 -8.10 3.85 3.15
CA PHE A 92 -8.01 3.78 4.61
C PHE A 92 -9.30 3.33 5.33
N VAL A 93 -10.39 3.08 4.60
CA VAL A 93 -11.71 2.80 5.17
C VAL A 93 -12.08 1.33 5.02
N LEU A 94 -11.60 0.65 3.99
CA LEU A 94 -12.00 -0.71 3.61
C LEU A 94 -10.81 -1.67 3.51
N TYR A 95 -11.18 -2.95 3.42
CA TYR A 95 -10.30 -4.12 3.23
C TYR A 95 -9.44 -4.47 4.45
N SER A 96 -8.75 -5.60 4.30
CA SER A 96 -7.86 -6.22 5.28
C SER A 96 -6.72 -6.91 4.53
N ALA A 97 -5.58 -7.14 5.19
CA ALA A 97 -4.54 -8.06 4.75
C ALA A 97 -5.07 -9.49 4.47
N ALA A 98 -6.23 -9.86 5.04
CA ALA A 98 -6.91 -11.12 4.77
C ALA A 98 -7.85 -11.10 3.56
N SER A 99 -8.23 -9.92 3.05
CA SER A 99 -9.14 -9.80 1.89
C SER A 99 -8.58 -10.58 0.69
N SER A 100 -9.40 -11.40 0.04
CA SER A 100 -8.93 -12.37 -0.97
C SER A 100 -8.16 -11.72 -2.12
N HIS A 101 -8.58 -10.53 -2.59
CA HIS A 101 -7.86 -9.81 -3.65
C HIS A 101 -6.49 -9.27 -3.19
N VAL A 102 -6.35 -8.87 -1.92
CA VAL A 102 -5.07 -8.51 -1.31
C VAL A 102 -4.21 -9.76 -1.16
N HIS A 103 -4.79 -10.85 -0.68
CA HIS A 103 -4.10 -12.13 -0.54
C HIS A 103 -3.52 -12.63 -1.87
N ASP A 104 -4.33 -12.66 -2.92
CA ASP A 104 -3.92 -13.11 -4.25
C ASP A 104 -2.82 -12.21 -4.83
N HIS A 105 -2.88 -10.90 -4.57
CA HIS A 105 -1.83 -9.98 -4.98
C HIS A 105 -0.51 -10.24 -4.25
N CYS A 106 -0.54 -10.43 -2.93
CA CYS A 106 0.65 -10.78 -2.14
C CYS A 106 1.24 -12.15 -2.54
N VAL A 107 0.40 -13.13 -2.87
CA VAL A 107 0.86 -14.42 -3.44
C VAL A 107 1.59 -14.19 -4.77
N ARG A 108 1.02 -13.38 -5.68
CA ARG A 108 1.68 -13.05 -6.96
C ARG A 108 3.01 -12.34 -6.74
N LEU A 109 3.07 -11.33 -5.86
CA LEU A 109 4.31 -10.62 -5.53
C LEU A 109 5.38 -11.57 -4.99
N ALA A 110 5.04 -12.39 -3.98
CA ALA A 110 5.96 -13.32 -3.35
C ALA A 110 6.54 -14.33 -4.37
N ASN A 111 5.67 -14.89 -5.22
CA ASN A 111 6.04 -15.90 -6.20
C ASN A 111 6.90 -15.32 -7.35
N GLU A 112 6.42 -14.27 -8.01
CA GLU A 112 7.03 -13.75 -9.24
C GLU A 112 8.30 -12.95 -8.99
N LEU A 113 8.40 -12.29 -7.83
CA LEU A 113 9.57 -11.50 -7.44
C LEU A 113 10.58 -12.31 -6.61
N ARG A 114 10.19 -13.50 -6.13
CA ARG A 114 10.97 -14.32 -5.18
C ARG A 114 11.36 -13.52 -3.94
N VAL A 115 10.35 -13.00 -3.26
CA VAL A 115 10.49 -12.18 -2.05
C VAL A 115 9.61 -12.73 -0.94
N ILE A 116 9.91 -12.37 0.29
CA ILE A 116 8.98 -12.54 1.40
C ILE A 116 8.13 -11.28 1.51
N ILE A 117 6.81 -11.45 1.60
CA ILE A 117 5.90 -10.34 1.86
C ILE A 117 5.45 -10.39 3.32
N ALA A 118 5.50 -9.27 4.02
CA ALA A 118 4.79 -9.06 5.29
C ALA A 118 3.69 -8.03 5.07
N SER A 119 2.45 -8.49 4.86
CA SER A 119 1.28 -7.63 4.63
C SER A 119 0.70 -7.17 5.95
N VAL A 120 0.65 -5.86 6.18
CA VAL A 120 0.20 -5.27 7.44
C VAL A 120 -1.33 -5.17 7.49
N GLU A 121 -1.92 -5.70 8.56
CA GLU A 121 -3.27 -5.35 9.01
C GLU A 121 -3.17 -4.10 9.90
N TYR A 122 -3.57 -2.96 9.33
CA TYR A 122 -3.57 -1.67 10.01
C TYR A 122 -5.00 -1.24 10.36
N HIS A 123 -5.16 -0.30 11.30
CA HIS A 123 -6.47 0.19 11.67
C HIS A 123 -7.16 0.98 10.56
N LEU A 124 -8.47 0.77 10.43
CA LEU A 124 -9.30 1.50 9.48
C LEU A 124 -9.90 2.78 10.09
N THR A 125 -10.23 3.70 9.18
CA THR A 125 -10.92 4.96 9.44
C THR A 125 -12.41 4.80 9.16
N PRO A 126 -13.30 5.58 9.82
CA PRO A 126 -13.05 6.71 10.72
C PRO A 126 -12.81 6.34 12.19
N GLU A 127 -12.88 5.07 12.58
CA GLU A 127 -12.70 4.63 13.97
C GLU A 127 -11.32 5.01 14.51
N HIS A 128 -10.29 4.89 13.65
CA HIS A 128 -8.92 5.28 13.95
C HIS A 128 -8.39 6.17 12.82
N ARG A 129 -8.81 7.45 12.81
CA ARG A 129 -8.34 8.45 11.85
C ARG A 129 -6.81 8.52 11.80
N LEU A 130 -6.27 8.98 10.67
CA LEU A 130 -4.84 9.20 10.50
C LEU A 130 -4.31 10.10 11.64
N PRO A 131 -3.18 9.75 12.28
CA PRO A 131 -2.11 8.90 11.76
C PRO A 131 -2.12 7.41 12.16
N ALA A 132 -3.18 6.85 12.73
CA ALA A 132 -3.15 5.50 13.31
C ALA A 132 -2.57 4.43 12.36
N ALA A 133 -3.02 4.40 11.10
CA ALA A 133 -2.50 3.45 10.11
C ALA A 133 -0.99 3.61 9.81
N TYR A 134 -0.46 4.84 9.94
CA TYR A 134 0.98 5.09 9.82
C TYR A 134 1.73 4.58 11.03
N ASP A 135 1.17 4.76 12.23
CA ASP A 135 1.73 4.25 13.49
C ASP A 135 1.78 2.72 13.46
N ASP A 136 0.73 2.06 12.95
CA ASP A 136 0.67 0.59 12.82
C ASP A 136 1.73 0.06 11.85
N ALA A 137 1.94 0.73 10.71
CA ALA A 137 2.96 0.34 9.74
C ALA A 137 4.38 0.51 10.30
N VAL A 138 4.62 1.58 11.07
CA VAL A 138 5.88 1.79 11.81
C VAL A 138 6.06 0.72 12.88
N GLU A 139 5.03 0.41 13.68
CA GLU A 139 5.09 -0.65 14.69
C GLU A 139 5.39 -2.01 14.03
N ALA A 140 4.75 -2.33 12.90
CA ALA A 140 5.00 -3.55 12.16
C ALA A 140 6.49 -3.70 11.76
N LEU A 141 7.12 -2.64 11.25
CA LEU A 141 8.56 -2.64 10.92
C LEU A 141 9.44 -2.93 12.15
N TYR A 142 9.15 -2.28 13.27
CA TYR A 142 9.89 -2.50 14.52
C TYR A 142 9.68 -3.90 15.10
N ARG A 143 8.46 -4.45 15.01
CA ARG A 143 8.17 -5.83 15.44
C ARG A 143 8.84 -6.87 14.55
N ILE A 144 8.82 -6.67 13.23
CA ILE A 144 9.53 -7.52 12.26
C ILE A 144 11.02 -7.54 12.56
N LYS A 145 11.63 -6.38 12.80
CA LYS A 145 13.05 -6.26 13.19
C LYS A 145 13.41 -7.16 14.38
N THR A 146 12.54 -7.26 15.39
CA THR A 146 12.81 -8.00 16.65
C THR A 146 12.13 -9.37 16.71
N THR A 147 11.56 -9.85 15.60
CA THR A 147 10.75 -11.07 15.60
C THR A 147 11.60 -12.32 15.84
N GLN A 148 11.01 -13.31 16.50
CA GLN A 148 11.55 -14.67 16.58
C GLN A 148 10.82 -15.63 15.63
N ASP A 149 10.04 -15.09 14.69
CA ASP A 149 9.31 -15.90 13.73
C ASP A 149 10.27 -16.71 12.85
N ASP A 150 10.05 -18.03 12.79
CA ASP A 150 10.90 -18.96 12.06
C ASP A 150 11.02 -18.64 10.57
N TRP A 151 9.98 -18.09 9.93
CA TRP A 151 10.04 -17.82 8.50
C TRP A 151 10.86 -16.56 8.22
N LEU A 152 10.62 -15.51 9.00
CA LEU A 152 11.38 -14.26 8.87
C LEU A 152 12.85 -14.47 9.25
N THR A 153 13.14 -15.16 10.35
CA THR A 153 14.51 -15.40 10.81
C THR A 153 15.30 -16.31 9.88
N LYS A 154 14.67 -17.36 9.29
CA LYS A 154 15.37 -18.34 8.42
C LYS A 154 15.45 -17.88 6.97
N TYR A 155 14.40 -17.24 6.43
CA TYR A 155 14.28 -17.02 4.99
C TYR A 155 14.30 -15.54 4.56
N ALA A 156 14.14 -14.56 5.46
CA ALA A 156 14.11 -13.14 5.07
C ALA A 156 15.46 -12.44 5.22
N ASP A 157 15.90 -11.77 4.17
CA ASP A 157 17.08 -10.91 4.15
C ASP A 157 16.71 -9.52 4.68
N PHE A 158 16.95 -9.30 5.96
CA PHE A 158 16.68 -8.02 6.60
C PHE A 158 17.60 -6.90 6.09
N SER A 159 18.70 -7.21 5.40
CA SER A 159 19.57 -6.19 4.79
C SER A 159 19.02 -5.62 3.48
N ASN A 160 17.99 -6.27 2.92
CA ASN A 160 17.34 -5.89 1.67
C ASN A 160 15.81 -5.81 1.85
N CYS A 161 15.37 -4.78 2.57
CA CYS A 161 13.97 -4.54 2.85
C CYS A 161 13.38 -3.41 1.98
N PHE A 162 12.14 -3.54 1.53
CA PHE A 162 11.38 -2.48 0.88
C PHE A 162 10.04 -2.27 1.57
N ILE A 163 9.54 -1.04 1.58
CA ILE A 163 8.18 -0.74 2.00
C ILE A 163 7.36 -0.47 0.75
N THR A 164 6.20 -1.10 0.63
CA THR A 164 5.32 -0.96 -0.52
C THR A 164 3.89 -0.78 -0.10
N GLY A 165 3.08 -0.26 -1.01
CA GLY A 165 1.64 -0.33 -0.87
C GLY A 165 0.91 0.19 -2.08
N MET A 166 -0.38 -0.15 -2.13
CA MET A 166 -1.29 0.22 -3.21
C MET A 166 -2.28 1.28 -2.72
N SER A 167 -2.53 2.34 -3.51
CA SER A 167 -3.56 3.34 -3.19
C SER A 167 -3.32 3.96 -1.80
N ALA A 168 -4.28 3.88 -0.88
CA ALA A 168 -4.11 4.28 0.52
C ALA A 168 -2.90 3.60 1.19
N GLY A 169 -2.62 2.35 0.86
CA GLY A 169 -1.42 1.65 1.30
C GLY A 169 -0.12 2.26 0.75
N GLY A 170 -0.14 2.82 -0.46
CA GLY A 170 0.98 3.58 -1.01
C GLY A 170 1.21 4.90 -0.26
N ASN A 171 0.13 5.56 0.19
CA ASN A 171 0.22 6.70 1.08
C ASN A 171 0.81 6.30 2.46
N ILE A 172 0.34 5.19 3.04
CA ILE A 172 0.89 4.64 4.29
C ILE A 172 2.37 4.30 4.14
N ALA A 173 2.76 3.63 3.05
CA ALA A 173 4.15 3.28 2.75
C ALA A 173 5.05 4.52 2.66
N TYR A 174 4.56 5.60 2.02
CA TYR A 174 5.26 6.87 1.96
C TYR A 174 5.44 7.49 3.36
N GLN A 175 4.36 7.63 4.13
CA GLN A 175 4.39 8.27 5.46
C GLN A 175 5.20 7.46 6.48
N ALA A 176 5.03 6.13 6.50
CA ALA A 176 5.83 5.24 7.32
C ALA A 176 7.31 5.30 6.92
N GLY A 177 7.61 5.33 5.62
CA GLY A 177 8.95 5.51 5.08
C GLY A 177 9.63 6.79 5.58
N LEU A 178 8.95 7.94 5.55
CA LEU A 178 9.48 9.20 6.09
C LEU A 178 9.80 9.08 7.59
N ARG A 179 8.88 8.51 8.37
CA ARG A 179 9.02 8.37 9.83
C ARG A 179 10.19 7.47 10.20
N VAL A 180 10.29 6.30 9.58
CA VAL A 180 11.36 5.34 9.88
C VAL A 180 12.71 5.80 9.31
N ALA A 181 12.75 6.61 8.23
CA ALA A 181 13.97 7.26 7.77
C ALA A 181 14.53 8.27 8.79
N ALA A 182 13.66 8.94 9.54
CA ALA A 182 14.08 9.83 10.62
C ALA A 182 14.76 9.08 11.79
N GLU A 183 14.45 7.79 11.94
CA GLU A 183 14.90 6.91 13.02
C GLU A 183 15.75 5.73 12.51
N ALA A 184 16.33 5.85 11.31
CA ALA A 184 16.97 4.71 10.62
C ALA A 184 18.08 4.02 11.45
N ASP A 185 18.80 4.77 12.29
CA ASP A 185 19.82 4.23 13.20
C ASP A 185 19.24 3.22 14.21
N HIS A 186 17.93 3.27 14.47
CA HIS A 186 17.22 2.37 15.36
C HIS A 186 16.53 1.20 14.65
N LEU A 187 16.63 1.06 13.33
CA LEU A 187 15.98 -0.03 12.58
C LEU A 187 16.85 -1.27 12.42
N GLY A 188 18.18 -1.16 12.59
CA GLY A 188 19.08 -2.32 12.48
C GLY A 188 18.63 -3.49 13.36
N PRO A 189 18.58 -4.74 12.87
CA PRO A 189 19.17 -5.22 11.61
C PRO A 189 18.35 -4.96 10.32
N LEU A 190 17.16 -4.37 10.39
CA LEU A 190 16.33 -4.10 9.22
C LEU A 190 16.86 -2.88 8.45
N ASN A 191 17.35 -3.11 7.23
CA ASN A 191 17.86 -2.08 6.34
C ASN A 191 16.90 -1.89 5.16
N ILE A 192 16.21 -0.76 5.16
CA ILE A 192 15.30 -0.38 4.07
C ILE A 192 16.13 0.17 2.91
N ARG A 193 15.83 -0.28 1.70
CA ARG A 193 16.52 0.07 0.45
C ARG A 193 15.69 1.01 -0.43
N GLY A 194 14.39 1.05 -0.21
CA GLY A 194 13.51 1.95 -0.93
C GLY A 194 12.03 1.75 -0.66
N LEU A 195 11.25 2.62 -1.30
CA LEU A 195 9.79 2.63 -1.28
C LEU A 195 9.25 2.28 -2.67
N ILE A 196 8.18 1.48 -2.72
CA ILE A 196 7.45 1.16 -3.95
C ILE A 196 6.00 1.63 -3.77
N LEU A 197 5.62 2.69 -4.46
CA LEU A 197 4.33 3.37 -4.29
C LEU A 197 3.48 3.07 -5.52
N GLN A 198 2.57 2.09 -5.40
CA GLN A 198 1.67 1.71 -6.49
C GLN A 198 0.41 2.58 -6.43
N GLN A 199 0.21 3.42 -7.45
CA GLN A 199 -0.92 4.35 -7.56
C GLN A 199 -1.25 5.04 -6.22
N PRO A 200 -0.28 5.68 -5.53
CA PRO A 200 -0.48 6.11 -4.15
C PRO A 200 -1.59 7.16 -4.02
N PHE A 201 -2.40 7.03 -2.98
CA PHE A 201 -3.58 7.85 -2.75
C PHE A 201 -3.21 9.19 -2.10
N PHE A 202 -3.12 10.23 -2.91
CA PHE A 202 -2.89 11.60 -2.51
C PHE A 202 -4.00 12.52 -3.04
N GLY A 203 -4.11 13.72 -2.48
CA GLY A 203 -5.10 14.70 -2.88
C GLY A 203 -4.63 16.13 -2.57
N GLY A 204 -5.58 17.05 -2.60
CA GLY A 204 -5.38 18.45 -2.27
C GLY A 204 -6.72 19.19 -2.29
N THR A 205 -6.75 20.43 -1.79
CA THR A 205 -7.98 21.23 -1.85
C THR A 205 -8.28 21.70 -3.27
N GLN A 206 -7.25 22.19 -3.98
CA GLN A 206 -7.33 22.62 -5.38
C GLN A 206 -7.34 21.42 -6.30
N ARG A 207 -8.28 21.33 -7.24
CA ARG A 207 -8.38 20.17 -8.12
C ARG A 207 -7.28 20.16 -9.18
N SER A 208 -6.67 19.00 -9.40
CA SER A 208 -5.77 18.77 -10.52
C SER A 208 -6.55 18.57 -11.84
N GLU A 209 -5.84 18.59 -12.97
CA GLU A 209 -6.45 18.36 -14.28
C GLU A 209 -6.99 16.93 -14.41
N SER A 210 -6.29 15.93 -13.86
CA SER A 210 -6.77 14.54 -13.80
C SER A 210 -8.05 14.42 -12.96
N GLU A 211 -8.13 15.09 -11.81
CA GLU A 211 -9.33 15.11 -10.96
C GLU A 211 -10.53 15.75 -11.66
N LEU A 212 -10.32 16.83 -12.43
CA LEU A 212 -11.36 17.50 -13.21
C LEU A 212 -11.78 16.72 -14.46
N ARG A 213 -10.83 16.05 -15.11
CA ARG A 213 -11.09 15.22 -16.30
C ARG A 213 -11.83 13.92 -15.96
N LEU A 214 -11.61 13.38 -14.76
CA LEU A 214 -12.10 12.07 -14.33
C LEU A 214 -13.14 12.17 -13.18
N VAL A 215 -13.88 13.28 -13.08
CA VAL A 215 -14.87 13.52 -12.01
C VAL A 215 -15.83 12.34 -11.80
N THR A 216 -16.27 11.74 -12.90
CA THR A 216 -17.23 10.63 -12.95
C THR A 216 -16.54 9.30 -13.28
N ASP A 217 -15.28 9.11 -12.86
CA ASP A 217 -14.55 7.86 -13.06
C ASP A 217 -15.35 6.67 -12.47
N PRO A 218 -15.48 5.54 -13.19
CA PRO A 218 -16.28 4.42 -12.71
C PRO A 218 -15.62 3.62 -11.58
N THR A 219 -14.30 3.78 -11.34
CA THR A 219 -13.56 3.03 -10.32
C THR A 219 -13.32 3.86 -9.07
N LEU A 220 -12.88 5.11 -9.21
CA LEU A 220 -12.67 6.07 -8.13
C LEU A 220 -13.24 7.44 -8.53
N PRO A 221 -14.57 7.64 -8.48
CA PRO A 221 -15.17 8.94 -8.73
C PRO A 221 -14.69 9.99 -7.72
N LEU A 222 -14.69 11.26 -8.13
CA LEU A 222 -14.17 12.34 -7.28
C LEU A 222 -14.90 12.47 -5.94
N CYS A 223 -16.23 12.26 -5.92
CA CYS A 223 -17.03 12.29 -4.70
C CYS A 223 -16.64 11.18 -3.72
N VAL A 224 -16.20 10.02 -4.21
CA VAL A 224 -15.71 8.91 -3.40
C VAL A 224 -14.35 9.27 -2.82
N SER A 225 -13.44 9.84 -3.61
CA SER A 225 -12.15 10.33 -3.11
C SER A 225 -12.33 11.38 -2.01
N ASP A 226 -13.25 12.34 -2.20
CA ASP A 226 -13.58 13.37 -1.20
C ASP A 226 -14.07 12.74 0.11
N LEU A 227 -15.01 11.79 0.04
CA LEU A 227 -15.55 11.11 1.21
C LEU A 227 -14.48 10.30 1.95
N LEU A 228 -13.61 9.58 1.22
CA LEU A 228 -12.52 8.83 1.85
C LEU A 228 -11.60 9.76 2.64
N TRP A 229 -11.20 10.91 2.07
CA TRP A 229 -10.41 11.90 2.81
C TRP A 229 -11.15 12.50 4.01
N GLU A 230 -12.45 12.79 3.88
CA GLU A 230 -13.28 13.27 5.00
C GLU A 230 -13.32 12.26 6.15
N LEU A 231 -13.40 10.96 5.86
CA LEU A 231 -13.41 9.91 6.87
C LEU A 231 -12.04 9.65 7.49
N SER A 232 -10.96 9.90 6.74
CA SER A 232 -9.61 9.50 7.16
C SER A 232 -8.78 10.57 7.84
N LEU A 233 -8.89 11.85 7.44
CA LEU A 233 -8.08 12.93 8.00
C LEU A 233 -8.44 13.23 9.46
N PRO A 234 -7.54 13.88 10.24
CA PRO A 234 -7.90 14.46 11.53
C PRO A 234 -9.15 15.36 11.43
N ILE A 235 -9.96 15.41 12.47
CA ILE A 235 -11.17 16.26 12.46
C ILE A 235 -10.75 17.74 12.42
N GLY A 236 -11.34 18.49 11.49
CA GLY A 236 -11.16 19.94 11.38
C GLY A 236 -10.02 20.39 10.47
N VAL A 237 -9.31 19.48 9.82
CA VAL A 237 -8.31 19.80 8.78
C VAL A 237 -8.91 19.60 7.39
N ASP A 238 -8.36 20.29 6.40
CA ASP A 238 -8.71 20.11 5.00
C ASP A 238 -7.71 19.18 4.27
N ARG A 239 -7.88 19.04 2.97
CA ARG A 239 -7.07 18.13 2.13
C ARG A 239 -5.69 18.66 1.76
N ASP A 240 -5.33 19.87 2.17
CA ASP A 240 -3.94 20.31 2.12
C ASP A 240 -3.17 19.94 3.40
N HIS A 241 -3.78 19.20 4.32
CA HIS A 241 -3.04 18.51 5.37
C HIS A 241 -1.97 17.58 4.78
N GLU A 242 -0.79 17.51 5.40
CA GLU A 242 0.39 16.76 4.92
C GLU A 242 0.17 15.25 4.71
N TYR A 243 -0.90 14.70 5.28
CA TYR A 243 -1.32 13.31 5.13
C TYR A 243 -2.04 13.06 3.79
N CYS A 244 -2.70 14.09 3.25
CA CYS A 244 -3.41 14.04 1.98
C CYS A 244 -2.55 14.62 0.85
N ASN A 245 -1.95 15.79 1.07
CA ASN A 245 -1.17 16.51 0.09
C ASN A 245 0.34 16.44 0.45
N PRO A 246 1.14 15.59 -0.21
CA PRO A 246 2.55 15.42 0.14
C PRO A 246 3.44 16.55 -0.38
N THR A 247 2.92 17.44 -1.24
CA THR A 247 3.67 18.57 -1.83
C THR A 247 3.39 19.90 -1.13
N VAL A 248 2.41 19.94 -0.21
CA VAL A 248 2.09 21.14 0.57
C VAL A 248 3.34 21.70 1.26
N GLY A 249 3.53 23.02 1.18
CA GLY A 249 4.68 23.69 1.79
C GLY A 249 6.04 23.28 1.21
N GLY A 250 6.07 22.69 0.01
CA GLY A 250 7.30 22.15 -0.59
C GLY A 250 7.65 20.75 -0.08
N GLY A 251 6.71 20.05 0.54
CA GLY A 251 6.86 18.67 0.99
C GLY A 251 7.57 18.49 2.34
N SER A 252 7.69 17.24 2.76
CA SER A 252 8.27 16.92 4.06
C SER A 252 9.77 17.19 4.11
N LYS A 253 10.22 17.84 5.18
CA LYS A 253 11.66 18.01 5.47
C LYS A 253 12.39 16.68 5.64
N LEU A 254 11.67 15.59 5.90
CA LEU A 254 12.23 14.25 6.05
C LEU A 254 12.68 13.64 4.71
N LEU A 255 12.34 14.24 3.57
CA LEU A 255 12.88 13.84 2.26
C LEU A 255 14.41 13.94 2.21
N GLU A 256 15.01 14.87 2.95
CA GLU A 256 16.46 14.95 3.08
C GLU A 256 17.04 13.66 3.69
N LYS A 257 16.34 13.04 4.66
CA LYS A 257 16.77 11.78 5.26
C LYS A 257 16.70 10.64 4.26
N ILE A 258 15.62 10.54 3.47
CA ILE A 258 15.49 9.56 2.39
C ILE A 258 16.68 9.65 1.41
N ARG A 259 17.03 10.88 1.00
CA ARG A 259 18.19 11.15 0.14
C ARG A 259 19.50 10.71 0.78
N LEU A 260 19.77 11.12 2.03
CA LEU A 260 21.01 10.82 2.73
C LEU A 260 21.21 9.32 2.98
N LEU A 261 20.12 8.59 3.21
CA LEU A 261 20.14 7.13 3.35
C LEU A 261 20.30 6.41 2.00
N GLY A 262 20.23 7.13 0.88
CA GLY A 262 20.31 6.56 -0.46
C GLY A 262 19.12 5.68 -0.83
N TRP A 263 17.97 5.88 -0.18
CA TRP A 263 16.76 5.13 -0.49
C TRP A 263 16.25 5.52 -1.87
N LYS A 264 15.85 4.50 -2.63
CA LYS A 264 15.21 4.68 -3.93
C LYS A 264 13.69 4.74 -3.76
N VAL A 265 12.99 5.42 -4.66
CA VAL A 265 11.52 5.44 -4.69
C VAL A 265 11.02 5.07 -6.08
N LEU A 266 10.14 4.07 -6.17
CA LEU A 266 9.37 3.78 -7.38
C LEU A 266 7.97 4.31 -7.19
N VAL A 267 7.46 5.10 -8.14
CA VAL A 267 6.06 5.52 -8.18
C VAL A 267 5.45 5.00 -9.48
N THR A 268 4.38 4.22 -9.38
CA THR A 268 3.69 3.70 -10.57
C THR A 268 2.26 4.24 -10.67
N GLY A 269 1.79 4.44 -11.90
CA GLY A 269 0.44 4.92 -12.14
C GLY A 269 0.01 4.85 -13.60
N CYS A 270 -1.17 5.41 -13.89
CA CYS A 270 -1.68 5.53 -15.24
C CYS A 270 -2.54 6.78 -15.42
N ASP A 271 -2.59 7.34 -16.64
CA ASP A 271 -3.28 8.61 -16.92
C ASP A 271 -4.83 8.53 -16.89
N GLY A 272 -5.36 7.30 -16.80
CA GLY A 272 -6.76 6.99 -16.53
C GLY A 272 -7.10 6.89 -15.04
N ASP A 273 -6.14 7.06 -14.14
CA ASP A 273 -6.37 7.19 -12.69
C ASP A 273 -6.68 8.65 -12.35
N LEU A 274 -7.74 8.88 -11.57
CA LEU A 274 -8.11 10.20 -11.03
C LEU A 274 -6.93 10.87 -10.30
N LEU A 275 -6.11 10.08 -9.64
CA LEU A 275 -4.99 10.51 -8.78
C LEU A 275 -3.70 10.82 -9.55
N PHE A 276 -3.71 10.63 -10.87
CA PHE A 276 -2.52 10.66 -11.73
C PHE A 276 -1.63 11.88 -11.51
N ASP A 277 -2.20 13.09 -11.56
CA ASP A 277 -1.39 14.30 -11.45
C ASP A 277 -0.70 14.41 -10.09
N ARG A 278 -1.34 13.96 -9.00
CA ARG A 278 -0.74 13.93 -7.65
C ARG A 278 0.45 12.99 -7.58
N GLN A 279 0.36 11.86 -8.27
CA GLN A 279 1.44 10.87 -8.34
C GLN A 279 2.63 11.44 -9.13
N VAL A 280 2.37 12.14 -10.23
CA VAL A 280 3.38 12.83 -11.03
C VAL A 280 4.01 14.00 -10.27
N GLU A 281 3.21 14.77 -9.54
CA GLU A 281 3.66 15.87 -8.67
C GLU A 281 4.59 15.36 -7.56
N LEU A 282 4.28 14.20 -6.95
CA LEU A 282 5.18 13.58 -5.97
C LEU A 282 6.53 13.19 -6.60
N VAL A 283 6.54 12.63 -7.81
CA VAL A 283 7.80 12.29 -8.49
C VAL A 283 8.66 13.54 -8.67
N LYS A 284 8.07 14.63 -9.18
CA LYS A 284 8.78 15.92 -9.35
C LYS A 284 9.31 16.45 -8.02
N LEU A 285 8.50 16.42 -6.96
CA LEU A 285 8.92 16.83 -5.62
C LEU A 285 10.15 16.04 -5.14
N LEU A 286 10.15 14.72 -5.33
CA LEU A 286 11.26 13.85 -4.95
C LEU A 286 12.53 14.15 -5.74
N GLU A 287 12.41 14.39 -7.06
CA GLU A 287 13.51 14.81 -7.92
C GLU A 287 14.10 16.16 -7.48
N GLU A 288 13.26 17.15 -7.17
CA GLU A 288 13.66 18.48 -6.68
C GLU A 288 14.42 18.39 -5.35
N HIS A 289 14.08 17.42 -4.50
CA HIS A 289 14.78 17.13 -3.24
C HIS A 289 16.01 16.23 -3.43
N GLY A 290 16.34 15.83 -4.66
CA GLY A 290 17.49 14.99 -4.99
C GLY A 290 17.35 13.53 -4.54
N VAL A 291 16.13 13.05 -4.26
CA VAL A 291 15.86 11.64 -3.98
C VAL A 291 15.95 10.86 -5.29
N HIS A 292 16.53 9.65 -5.26
CA HIS A 292 16.53 8.77 -6.43
C HIS A 292 15.14 8.19 -6.65
N VAL A 293 14.37 8.78 -7.56
CA VAL A 293 13.01 8.38 -7.88
C VAL A 293 12.89 7.89 -9.32
N VAL A 294 12.04 6.88 -9.53
CA VAL A 294 11.64 6.39 -10.84
C VAL A 294 10.12 6.49 -10.92
N GLY A 295 9.61 7.33 -11.81
CA GLY A 295 8.18 7.38 -12.16
C GLY A 295 7.89 6.45 -13.34
N HIS A 296 6.94 5.53 -13.20
CA HIS A 296 6.44 4.71 -14.29
C HIS A 296 4.94 4.93 -14.51
N PHE A 297 4.61 5.62 -15.59
CA PHE A 297 3.26 6.06 -15.89
C PHE A 297 2.79 5.52 -17.23
N SER A 298 1.73 4.69 -17.21
CA SER A 298 1.17 4.08 -18.41
C SER A 298 -0.02 4.87 -18.98
N VAL A 299 -0.26 4.72 -20.28
CA VAL A 299 -1.41 5.33 -20.98
C VAL A 299 -2.66 4.45 -20.83
N GLY A 300 -3.81 5.08 -20.61
CA GLY A 300 -5.10 4.45 -20.35
C GLY A 300 -5.14 3.63 -19.06
N GLY A 301 -6.17 2.81 -18.90
CA GLY A 301 -6.41 2.03 -17.68
C GLY A 301 -7.25 2.81 -16.65
N CYS A 302 -7.18 2.40 -15.40
CA CYS A 302 -7.88 3.03 -14.28
C CYS A 302 -7.15 2.75 -12.96
N HIS A 303 -7.65 3.30 -11.85
CA HIS A 303 -7.17 2.96 -10.52
C HIS A 303 -7.33 1.45 -10.24
N GLY A 304 -6.29 0.78 -9.73
CA GLY A 304 -6.35 -0.66 -9.45
C GLY A 304 -6.26 -1.58 -10.68
N VAL A 305 -6.00 -1.05 -11.88
CA VAL A 305 -6.05 -1.84 -13.13
C VAL A 305 -5.12 -3.07 -13.11
N ASP A 306 -3.99 -3.01 -12.41
CA ASP A 306 -3.02 -4.11 -12.30
C ASP A 306 -3.57 -5.35 -11.58
N PHE A 307 -4.69 -5.22 -10.85
CA PHE A 307 -5.37 -6.33 -10.18
C PHE A 307 -6.32 -7.08 -11.12
N HIS A 308 -6.78 -6.43 -12.19
CA HIS A 308 -7.82 -6.95 -13.08
C HIS A 308 -7.30 -7.23 -14.49
N ASP A 309 -6.27 -6.50 -14.94
CA ASP A 309 -5.60 -6.72 -16.23
C ASP A 309 -4.27 -7.45 -16.01
N SER A 310 -4.24 -8.73 -16.41
CA SER A 310 -3.06 -9.58 -16.26
C SER A 310 -1.82 -9.07 -16.99
N SER A 311 -1.97 -8.32 -18.09
CA SER A 311 -0.84 -7.77 -18.84
C SER A 311 -0.22 -6.59 -18.10
N ARG A 312 -1.05 -5.71 -17.54
CA ARG A 312 -0.60 -4.59 -16.70
C ARG A 312 -0.02 -5.07 -15.38
N GLY A 313 -0.64 -6.06 -14.74
CA GLY A 313 -0.10 -6.70 -13.55
C GLY A 313 1.29 -7.32 -13.77
N LYS A 314 1.53 -7.97 -14.92
CA LYS A 314 2.86 -8.48 -15.28
C LYS A 314 3.87 -7.35 -15.51
N ALA A 315 3.48 -6.29 -16.22
CA ALA A 315 4.34 -5.13 -16.44
C ALA A 315 4.74 -4.45 -15.12
N PHE A 316 3.81 -4.32 -14.17
CA PHE A 316 4.10 -3.85 -12.82
C PHE A 316 5.12 -4.75 -12.11
N LEU A 317 4.92 -6.07 -12.12
CA LEU A 317 5.88 -7.01 -11.53
C LEU A 317 7.27 -6.90 -12.14
N GLU A 318 7.39 -6.72 -13.46
CA GLU A 318 8.68 -6.49 -14.12
C GLU A 318 9.36 -5.19 -13.65
N GLN A 319 8.59 -4.11 -13.46
CA GLN A 319 9.12 -2.85 -12.93
C GLN A 319 9.63 -3.02 -11.51
N VAL A 320 8.85 -3.68 -10.64
CA VAL A 320 9.28 -3.95 -9.26
C VAL A 320 10.52 -4.83 -9.26
N LYS A 321 10.55 -5.88 -10.07
CA LYS A 321 11.71 -6.78 -10.20
C LYS A 321 12.98 -6.04 -10.58
N ASN A 322 12.89 -5.15 -11.57
CA ASN A 322 14.04 -4.33 -11.97
C ASN A 322 14.45 -3.37 -10.84
N PHE A 323 13.49 -2.80 -10.13
CA PHE A 323 13.76 -1.87 -9.04
C PHE A 323 14.47 -2.50 -7.83
N ILE A 324 14.07 -3.72 -7.44
CA ILE A 324 14.65 -4.44 -6.29
C ILE A 324 16.03 -5.05 -6.57
N LEU A 325 16.36 -5.28 -7.85
CA LEU A 325 17.64 -5.90 -8.27
C LEU A 325 18.77 -4.89 -8.53
N ILE A 326 18.44 -3.62 -8.72
CA ILE A 326 19.40 -2.50 -8.87
C ILE A 326 19.89 -2.06 -7.49
#